data_AF-A0A2W5KVN5-F1
#
_entry.id   AF-A0A2W5KVN5-F1
#
_cell.length_a   1.000
_cell.length_b   1.000
_cell.length_c   1.000
_cell.angle_alpha   90.00
_cell.angle_beta   90.00
_cell.angle_gamma   90.00
#
_symmetry.space_group_name_H-M   'P 1'
#
loop_
_entity.id
_entity.type
_entity.pdbx_description
1 polymer ?
#
loop_
_entity_poly.entity_id
_entity_poly.type
_entity_poly.pdbx_seq_one_letter_code
_entity_poly.pdbx_strand_id
1 'polypeptide(L)'
;MKLSMRAVAGGVGALIPIAYIGYFLWHFIGVGGNSMEGVAAIGLGPTVLGLSVVGLLFLIGPLVKLLRGLSGVADVARAGKRIADELPATEGFDADAAFANYMRNRAEPAEVPVPGIDPPIARPPGGFGRKIV
;
A
#
# COMPACT_ATOMS: atom_id res chain seq x y z
N MET A 1 -12.95 -10.86 3.05
CA MET A 1 -11.52 -10.94 3.47
C MET A 1 -11.30 -12.23 4.24
N LYS A 2 -10.44 -13.15 3.77
CA LYS A 2 -10.02 -14.28 4.62
C LYS A 2 -8.97 -13.74 5.60
N LEU A 3 -9.40 -13.45 6.83
CA LEU A 3 -8.50 -13.08 7.91
C LEU A 3 -7.63 -14.31 8.24
N SER A 4 -6.32 -14.19 7.98
CA SER A 4 -5.36 -15.22 8.37
C SER A 4 -5.39 -15.36 9.90
N MET A 5 -5.40 -16.60 10.40
CA MET A 5 -5.41 -16.91 11.83
C MET A 5 -4.22 -16.24 12.56
N ARG A 6 -3.08 -16.06 11.86
CA ARG A 6 -1.93 -15.29 12.33
C ARG A 6 -2.19 -13.78 12.42
N ALA A 7 -2.96 -13.23 11.49
CA ALA A 7 -3.34 -11.82 11.50
C ALA A 7 -4.34 -11.51 12.62
N VAL A 8 -5.24 -12.45 12.93
CA VAL A 8 -6.16 -12.36 14.07
C VAL A 8 -5.39 -12.51 15.37
N ALA A 9 -4.54 -13.53 15.52
CA ALA A 9 -3.74 -13.73 16.72
C ALA A 9 -2.80 -12.55 17.01
N GLY A 10 -2.13 -12.01 15.99
CA GLY A 10 -1.30 -10.81 16.12
C GLY A 10 -2.11 -9.54 16.41
N GLY A 11 -3.35 -9.46 15.92
CA GLY A 11 -4.27 -8.35 16.25
C GLY A 11 -4.75 -8.40 17.69
N VAL A 12 -5.20 -9.56 18.16
CA VAL A 12 -5.67 -9.78 19.54
C VAL A 12 -4.52 -9.60 20.54
N GLY A 13 -3.34 -10.15 20.23
CA GLY A 13 -2.16 -9.97 21.09
C GLY A 13 -1.73 -8.51 21.25
N ALA A 14 -1.89 -7.68 20.21
CA ALA A 14 -1.59 -6.25 20.28
C ALA A 14 -2.56 -5.47 21.18
N LEU A 15 -3.76 -5.99 21.45
CA LEU A 15 -4.73 -5.37 22.35
C LEU A 15 -4.42 -5.63 23.83
N ILE A 16 -3.65 -6.67 24.16
CA ILE A 16 -3.30 -7.03 25.54
C ILE A 16 -2.62 -5.87 26.29
N PRO A 17 -1.51 -5.28 25.78
CA PRO A 17 -0.87 -4.17 26.48
C PRO A 17 -1.77 -2.93 26.58
N ILE A 18 -2.60 -2.68 25.57
CA ILE A 18 -3.54 -1.55 25.56
C ILE A 18 -4.61 -1.74 26.65
N ALA A 19 -5.19 -2.93 26.75
CA ALA A 19 -6.18 -3.25 27.76
C ALA A 19 -5.60 -3.18 29.18
N TYR A 20 -4.38 -3.68 29.37
CA TYR A 20 -3.66 -3.58 30.63
C TYR A 20 -3.43 -2.12 31.06
N ILE A 21 -2.91 -1.29 30.16
CA ILE A 21 -2.69 0.13 30.44
C ILE A 21 -4.01 0.86 30.70
N GLY A 22 -5.05 0.58 29.91
CA GLY A 22 -6.38 1.14 30.10
C GLY A 22 -6.98 0.79 31.46
N TYR A 23 -6.82 -0.46 31.91
CA TYR A 23 -7.23 -0.89 33.24
C TYR A 23 -6.52 -0.11 34.35
N PHE A 24 -5.20 0.07 34.24
CA PHE A 24 -4.44 0.83 35.24
C PHE A 24 -4.79 2.32 35.26
N LEU A 25 -5.03 2.94 34.09
CA LEU A 25 -5.50 4.32 34.01
C LEU A 25 -6.86 4.48 34.71
N TRP A 26 -7.80 3.57 34.42
CA TRP A 26 -9.11 3.57 35.08
C TRP A 26 -9.00 3.36 36.59
N HIS A 27 -8.18 2.39 37.02
CA HIS A 27 -7.94 2.11 38.44
C HIS A 27 -7.38 3.32 39.18
N PHE A 28 -6.35 3.97 38.64
CA PHE A 28 -5.73 5.12 39.31
C PHE A 28 -6.65 6.34 39.36
N ILE A 29 -7.47 6.57 38.34
CA ILE A 29 -8.51 7.61 38.38
C ILE A 29 -9.50 7.32 39.52
N GLY A 30 -9.91 6.06 39.70
CA GLY A 30 -10.76 5.64 40.81
C GLY A 30 -10.13 5.87 42.19
N VAL A 31 -8.84 5.56 42.34
CA VAL A 31 -8.07 5.83 43.58
C VAL A 31 -7.99 7.33 43.87
N GLY A 32 -7.89 8.18 42.84
CA GLY A 32 -7.92 9.64 42.95
C GLY A 32 -9.32 10.24 43.13
N GLY A 33 -10.32 9.46 43.56
CA GLY A 33 -11.68 9.95 43.76
C GLY A 33 -12.38 10.36 42.46
N ASN A 34 -12.06 9.70 41.34
CA ASN A 34 -12.54 10.00 39.99
C ASN A 34 -12.17 11.39 39.46
N SER A 35 -11.12 12.01 40.01
CA SER A 35 -10.64 13.33 39.58
C SER A 35 -9.13 13.30 39.31
N MET A 36 -8.69 14.07 38.32
CA MET A 36 -7.26 14.26 38.07
C MET A 36 -6.56 14.99 39.21
N GLU A 37 -7.26 15.90 39.89
CA GLU A 37 -6.73 16.62 41.05
C GLU A 37 -6.47 15.66 42.22
N GLY A 38 -7.40 14.73 42.51
CA GLY A 38 -7.19 13.71 43.53
C GLY A 38 -6.07 12.72 43.18
N VAL A 39 -5.91 12.37 41.90
CA VAL A 39 -4.75 11.57 41.44
C VAL A 39 -3.43 12.33 41.69
N ALA A 40 -3.39 13.62 41.38
CA ALA A 40 -2.21 14.46 41.59
C ALA A 40 -1.91 14.65 43.09
N ALA A 41 -2.93 14.84 43.92
CA ALA A 41 -2.81 15.02 45.37
C ALA A 41 -2.21 13.79 46.07
N ILE A 42 -2.45 12.58 45.54
CA ILE A 42 -1.89 11.31 46.06
C ILE A 42 -0.49 11.04 45.47
N GLY A 43 0.02 11.93 44.60
CA GLY A 43 1.34 11.81 43.98
C GLY A 43 1.40 10.84 42.79
N LEU A 44 0.25 10.39 42.28
CA LEU A 44 0.18 9.45 41.15
C LEU A 44 0.17 10.15 39.78
N GLY A 45 0.17 11.49 39.76
CA GLY A 45 0.15 12.31 38.54
C GLY A 45 1.21 11.89 37.50
N PRO A 46 2.51 11.80 37.86
CA PRO A 46 3.56 11.37 36.93
C PRO A 46 3.34 9.97 36.37
N THR A 47 2.82 9.04 37.17
CA THR A 47 2.54 7.65 36.75
C THR A 47 1.40 7.58 35.75
N VAL A 48 0.29 8.29 36.01
CA VAL A 48 -0.84 8.36 35.08
C VAL A 48 -0.45 9.04 33.79
N LEU A 49 0.36 10.11 33.84
CA LEU A 49 0.93 10.73 32.64
C LEU A 49 1.82 9.75 31.86
N GLY A 50 2.74 9.06 32.53
CA GLY A 50 3.61 8.05 31.91
C GLY A 50 2.81 6.92 31.23
N LEU A 51 1.81 6.38 31.94
CA LEU A 51 0.92 5.35 31.39
C LEU A 51 0.13 5.86 30.19
N SER A 52 -0.34 7.11 30.21
CA SER A 52 -1.08 7.68 29.08
C SER A 52 -0.19 7.80 27.82
N VAL A 53 1.06 8.25 27.97
CA VAL A 53 2.03 8.34 26.88
C VAL A 53 2.37 6.95 26.35
N VAL A 54 2.72 6.01 27.22
CA VAL A 54 3.05 4.63 26.82
C VAL A 54 1.85 3.95 26.16
N GLY A 55 0.65 4.13 26.72
CA GLY A 55 -0.60 3.63 26.16
C GLY A 55 -0.86 4.16 24.75
N LEU A 56 -0.63 5.46 24.54
CA LEU A 56 -0.74 6.07 23.22
C LEU A 56 0.25 5.45 22.22
N LEU A 57 1.51 5.22 22.63
CA LEU A 57 2.51 4.58 21.76
C LEU A 57 2.08 3.17 21.34
N PHE A 58 1.56 2.37 22.27
CA PHE A 58 1.03 1.04 21.94
C PHE A 58 -0.20 1.09 21.04
N LEU A 59 -1.00 2.16 21.11
CA LEU A 59 -2.20 2.34 20.30
C LEU A 59 -1.88 2.68 18.83
N ILE A 60 -0.75 3.34 18.54
CA ILE A 60 -0.40 3.81 17.18
C ILE A 60 -0.43 2.66 16.16
N GLY A 61 0.25 1.55 16.44
CA GLY A 61 0.36 0.43 15.49
C GLY A 61 -1.01 -0.17 15.12
N PRO A 62 -1.82 -0.61 16.09
CA PRO A 62 -3.17 -1.10 15.86
C PRO A 62 -4.07 -0.07 15.18
N LEU A 63 -3.99 1.21 15.56
CA LEU A 63 -4.77 2.29 14.97
C LEU A 63 -4.44 2.49 13.49
N VAL A 64 -3.15 2.56 13.14
CA VAL A 64 -2.70 2.64 11.74
C VAL A 64 -3.16 1.42 10.94
N LYS A 65 -3.08 0.22 11.52
CA LYS A 65 -3.54 -1.01 10.86
C LYS A 65 -5.05 -1.00 10.62
N LEU A 66 -5.84 -0.50 11.57
CA LEU A 66 -7.28 -0.32 11.44
C LEU A 66 -7.61 0.69 10.35
N LEU A 67 -7.02 1.89 10.41
CA LEU A 67 -7.19 2.95 9.41
C LEU A 67 -6.82 2.45 8.01
N ARG A 68 -5.69 1.74 7.87
CA ARG A 68 -5.27 1.19 6.58
C ARG A 68 -6.23 0.12 6.04
N GLY A 69 -6.91 -0.61 6.92
CA GLY A 69 -7.96 -1.55 6.56
C GLY A 69 -9.26 -0.86 6.12
N LEU A 70 -9.62 0.27 6.75
CA LEU A 70 -10.82 1.04 6.39
C LEU A 70 -10.61 1.91 5.14
N SER A 71 -9.43 2.48 4.95
CA SER A 71 -9.17 3.45 3.88
C SER A 71 -8.95 2.82 2.49
N GLY A 72 -8.95 1.49 2.36
CA GLY A 72 -8.79 0.80 1.06
C GLY A 72 -7.42 0.98 0.36
N VAL A 73 -6.55 1.86 0.87
CA VAL A 73 -5.20 2.14 0.34
C VAL A 73 -4.27 0.91 0.40
N ALA A 74 -4.64 -0.12 1.16
CA ALA A 74 -3.88 -1.36 1.27
C ALA A 74 -3.79 -2.19 -0.03
N ASP A 75 -4.66 -1.95 -1.02
CA ASP A 75 -4.76 -2.80 -2.21
C ASP A 75 -3.73 -2.51 -3.31
N VAL A 76 -3.00 -1.38 -3.25
CA VAL A 76 -2.03 -1.03 -4.31
C VAL A 76 -0.83 -1.99 -4.34
N ALA A 77 -0.34 -2.42 -3.17
CA ALA A 77 0.77 -3.38 -3.08
C ALA A 77 0.34 -4.81 -3.45
N ARG A 78 -0.95 -5.14 -3.35
CA ARG A 78 -1.49 -6.46 -3.70
C ARG A 78 -1.93 -6.55 -5.16
N ALA A 79 -2.28 -5.43 -5.77
CA ALA A 79 -2.55 -5.31 -7.20
C ALA A 79 -1.34 -5.74 -8.04
N GLY A 80 -0.12 -5.31 -7.68
CA GLY A 80 1.10 -5.72 -8.39
C GLY A 80 1.38 -7.23 -8.33
N LYS A 81 0.97 -7.90 -7.25
CA LYS A 81 1.14 -9.36 -7.11
C LYS A 81 0.06 -10.17 -7.85
N ARG A 82 -1.16 -9.65 -7.97
CA ARG A 82 -2.21 -10.29 -8.79
C ARG A 82 -1.96 -10.12 -10.28
N ILE A 83 -1.45 -8.97 -10.70
CA ILE A 83 -1.06 -8.74 -12.11
C ILE A 83 0.04 -9.74 -12.52
N ALA A 84 0.98 -10.06 -11.63
CA ALA A 84 2.01 -11.07 -11.92
C ALA A 84 1.49 -12.51 -12.05
N ASP A 85 0.42 -12.88 -11.34
CA ASP A 85 -0.18 -14.24 -11.40
C ASP A 85 -1.30 -14.36 -12.46
N GLU A 86 -1.87 -13.24 -12.92
CA GLU A 86 -3.07 -13.21 -13.79
C GLU A 86 -2.81 -12.58 -15.17
N LEU A 87 -1.58 -12.12 -15.44
CA LEU A 87 -1.16 -11.90 -16.82
C LEU A 87 -1.03 -13.29 -17.48
N PRO A 88 -1.75 -13.61 -18.57
CA PRO A 88 -1.30 -14.70 -19.44
C PRO A 88 0.15 -14.37 -19.75
N ALA A 89 1.07 -15.33 -19.54
CA ALA A 89 2.50 -15.16 -19.74
C ALA A 89 2.69 -14.15 -20.86
N THR A 90 2.96 -12.88 -20.51
CA THR A 90 3.01 -11.82 -21.52
C THR A 90 4.09 -12.33 -22.41
N GLU A 91 3.74 -12.72 -23.64
CA GLU A 91 4.66 -13.28 -24.62
C GLU A 91 5.89 -12.40 -24.52
N GLY A 92 6.90 -12.93 -23.83
CA GLY A 92 8.07 -12.16 -23.49
C GLY A 92 8.59 -11.74 -24.84
N PHE A 93 8.81 -10.44 -25.03
CA PHE A 93 9.22 -9.87 -26.31
C PHE A 93 10.19 -10.85 -27.00
N ASP A 94 9.68 -11.57 -28.00
CA ASP A 94 10.43 -12.64 -28.63
C ASP A 94 11.37 -11.97 -29.61
N ALA A 95 12.58 -11.72 -29.14
CA ALA A 95 13.62 -11.03 -29.90
C ALA A 95 13.91 -11.75 -31.21
N ASP A 96 13.75 -13.08 -31.25
CA ASP A 96 13.98 -13.88 -32.44
C ASP A 96 12.83 -13.70 -33.45
N ALA A 97 11.57 -13.66 -32.98
CA ALA A 97 10.42 -13.34 -33.83
C ALA A 97 10.47 -11.90 -34.36
N ALA A 98 10.91 -10.94 -33.54
CA ALA A 98 11.10 -9.55 -33.96
C ALA A 98 12.20 -9.43 -35.03
N PHE A 99 13.32 -10.14 -34.85
CA PHE A 99 14.41 -10.18 -35.81
C PHE A 99 14.02 -10.89 -37.11
N ALA A 100 13.25 -11.98 -37.03
CA ALA A 100 12.73 -12.69 -38.20
C ALA A 100 11.79 -11.79 -39.03
N ASN A 101 10.90 -11.03 -38.38
CA ASN A 101 10.05 -10.05 -39.06
C ASN A 101 10.88 -8.90 -39.67
N TYR A 102 11.93 -8.44 -38.99
CA TYR A 102 12.84 -7.43 -39.55
C TYR A 102 13.58 -7.95 -40.80
N MET A 103 14.11 -9.18 -40.75
CA MET A 103 14.78 -9.81 -41.88
C MET A 103 13.82 -10.09 -43.04
N ARG A 104 12.56 -10.48 -42.75
CA ARG A 104 11.51 -10.66 -43.76
C ARG A 104 11.19 -9.35 -44.46
N ASN A 105 10.97 -8.28 -43.69
CA ASN A 105 10.68 -6.94 -44.25
C ASN A 105 11.89 -6.31 -44.95
N ARG A 106 13.10 -6.81 -44.72
CA ARG A 106 14.32 -6.40 -45.44
C ARG A 106 14.56 -7.21 -46.72
N ALA A 107 14.00 -8.42 -46.81
CA ALA A 107 14.08 -9.28 -47.98
C ALA A 107 13.03 -8.95 -49.04
N GLU A 108 11.95 -8.26 -48.66
CA GLU A 108 11.09 -7.59 -49.62
C GLU A 108 11.82 -6.36 -50.18
N PRO A 109 12.01 -6.25 -51.50
CA PRO A 109 12.53 -5.02 -52.07
C PRO A 109 11.56 -3.91 -51.71
N ALA A 110 12.04 -2.92 -50.97
CA ALA A 110 11.28 -1.70 -50.73
C ALA A 110 10.76 -1.20 -52.09
N GLU A 111 9.44 -1.18 -52.28
CA GLU A 111 8.85 -0.50 -53.41
C GLU A 111 9.36 0.94 -53.37
N VAL A 112 10.22 1.26 -54.34
CA VAL A 112 10.82 2.58 -54.46
C VAL A 112 9.65 3.57 -54.59
N PRO A 113 9.55 4.59 -53.73
CA PRO A 113 8.49 5.57 -53.85
C PRO A 113 8.57 6.22 -55.24
N VAL A 114 7.50 6.07 -56.03
CA VAL A 114 7.35 6.83 -57.27
C VAL A 114 7.31 8.32 -56.87
N PRO A 115 8.19 9.17 -57.41
CA PRO A 115 8.22 10.57 -57.02
C PRO A 115 6.95 11.25 -57.55
N GLY A 116 6.06 11.67 -56.64
CA GLY A 116 4.84 12.42 -56.98
C GLY A 116 3.55 11.94 -56.31
N ILE A 117 3.58 10.90 -55.46
CA ILE A 117 2.41 10.49 -54.66
C ILE A 117 2.78 10.65 -53.19
N ASP A 118 2.18 11.64 -52.52
CA ASP A 118 2.28 11.76 -51.07
C ASP A 118 1.63 10.53 -50.43
N PRO A 119 2.36 9.72 -49.63
CA PRO A 119 1.72 8.68 -48.86
C PRO A 119 0.78 9.34 -47.84
N PRO A 120 -0.40 8.76 -47.55
CA PRO A 120 -1.23 9.26 -46.46
C PRO A 120 -0.38 9.26 -45.20
N ILE A 121 -0.22 10.44 -44.58
CA ILE A 121 0.61 10.63 -43.39
C ILE A 121 0.06 9.72 -42.29
N ALA A 122 0.63 8.53 -42.17
CA ALA A 122 0.43 7.67 -41.02
C ALA A 122 1.07 8.41 -39.85
N ARG A 123 0.24 8.93 -38.94
CA ARG A 123 0.73 9.54 -37.70
C ARG A 123 1.61 8.48 -37.01
N PRO A 124 2.86 8.80 -36.64
CA PRO A 124 3.67 7.85 -35.91
C PRO A 124 2.93 7.48 -34.61
N PRO A 125 2.88 6.19 -34.23
CA PRO A 125 2.21 5.78 -33.01
C PRO A 125 2.86 6.53 -31.84
N GLY A 126 2.04 7.26 -31.09
CA GLY A 126 2.47 8.10 -30.00
C GLY A 126 3.24 7.27 -28.97
N GLY A 127 4.56 7.42 -28.95
CA GLY A 127 5.40 6.88 -27.90
C GLY A 127 4.96 7.43 -26.53
N PHE A 128 4.93 6.53 -25.55
CA PHE A 128 4.60 6.85 -24.16
C PHE A 128 5.40 8.08 -23.66
N GLY A 129 4.70 9.05 -23.09
CA GLY A 129 5.32 10.16 -22.35
C GLY A 129 5.32 11.54 -23.01
N ARG A 130 4.74 11.74 -24.20
CA ARG A 130 4.55 13.09 -24.76
C ARG A 130 3.20 13.69 -24.38
N LYS A 131 3.23 14.76 -23.58
CA LYS A 131 2.08 15.62 -23.27
C LYS A 131 1.87 16.59 -24.43
N ILE A 132 0.70 16.50 -25.04
CA ILE A 132 0.26 17.40 -26.10
C ILE A 132 -0.17 18.70 -25.40
N VAL A 133 0.49 19.81 -25.72
CA VAL A 133 0.02 21.16 -25.38
C VAL A 133 -0.82 21.66 -26.54
#